data_AF-A0A1H3H2X6-F1
#
_entry.id   AF-A0A1H3H2X6-F1
#
_cell.length_a   1.000
_cell.length_b   1.000
_cell.length_c   1.000
_cell.angle_alpha   90.00
_cell.angle_beta   90.00
_cell.angle_gamma   90.00
#
_symmetry.space_group_name_H-M   'P 1'
#
loop_
_entity.id
_entity.type
_entity.pdbx_description
1 polymer ?
#
loop_
_entity_poly.entity_id
_entity_poly.type
_entity_poly.pdbx_seq_one_letter_code
_entity_poly.pdbx_strand_id
1 'polypeptide(L)'
;MTNQIVRLIQPNVIGNPKSYWAMHFCAILETLWEHKQLQFSFTRSVPSPEPKTLSNLMSASDHGFFSRVTSSIHNWGLQYFLCHYLMSHEGQNTIISLLDSISDNYNVDLRAQMQSYGVFVCGIDSYSGHSFLQNTNAGIFGYTEKTISNVWEDIKYVDLCILIRRSSQEMLDTAILGEVEGNNAVKLYRESFWNKKSSFCSFGIGVRTGLDRTTIENYRTDTGVKTIVTLGSKFPVIEDFKIAVGLMGAFFNMSPSAVLQFVPGQAEIVELIRQSWREPVDSLIEQLRSLVVRVDSASIGTNALSMHSVPKIIA
;
A
#
# COMPACT_ATOMS: atom_id res chain seq x y z
N MET A 1 -32.67 -7.33 11.07
CA MET A 1 -31.80 -7.42 9.88
C MET A 1 -31.77 -6.06 9.22
N THR A 2 -30.77 -5.24 9.53
CA THR A 2 -30.51 -4.01 8.77
C THR A 2 -29.97 -4.40 7.40
N ASN A 3 -30.66 -4.01 6.32
CA ASN A 3 -30.16 -4.19 4.95
C ASN A 3 -28.77 -3.55 4.83
N GLN A 4 -27.72 -4.37 4.80
CA GLN A 4 -26.39 -3.89 4.42
C GLN A 4 -26.42 -3.60 2.93
N ILE A 5 -26.36 -2.32 2.57
CA ILE A 5 -26.30 -1.89 1.18
C ILE A 5 -24.87 -2.08 0.70
N VAL A 6 -24.65 -3.12 -0.10
CA VAL A 6 -23.39 -3.32 -0.83
C VAL A 6 -23.41 -2.44 -2.06
N ARG A 7 -22.44 -1.54 -2.19
CA ARG A 7 -22.28 -0.65 -3.35
C ARG A 7 -21.15 -1.13 -4.25
N LEU A 8 -21.35 -1.01 -5.56
CA LEU A 8 -20.30 -1.25 -6.55
C LEU A 8 -19.48 0.02 -6.73
N ILE A 9 -18.15 -0.10 -6.75
CA ILE A 9 -17.25 0.98 -7.14
C ILE A 9 -16.85 0.75 -8.60
N GLN A 10 -17.15 1.73 -9.46
CA GLN A 10 -16.83 1.63 -10.88
C GLN A 10 -15.32 1.84 -11.12
N PRO A 11 -14.67 1.02 -11.96
CA PRO A 11 -13.30 1.28 -12.40
C PRO A 11 -13.20 2.62 -13.13
N ASN A 12 -12.06 3.27 -13.00
CA ASN A 12 -11.64 4.29 -13.95
C ASN A 12 -10.85 3.64 -15.09
N VAL A 13 -10.88 4.30 -16.25
CA VAL A 13 -10.06 3.90 -17.41
C VAL A 13 -8.60 4.19 -17.08
N ILE A 14 -7.69 3.32 -17.53
CA ILE A 14 -6.25 3.55 -17.39
C ILE A 14 -5.87 4.82 -18.16
N GLY A 15 -5.48 5.86 -17.43
CA GLY A 15 -5.18 7.17 -18.01
C GLY A 15 -3.77 7.24 -18.57
N ASN A 16 -2.80 6.66 -17.84
CA ASN A 16 -1.40 6.62 -18.23
C ASN A 16 -0.85 5.20 -17.99
N PRO A 17 -0.66 4.38 -19.05
CA PRO A 17 -0.16 3.01 -18.92
C PRO A 17 1.20 2.91 -18.23
N LYS A 18 2.11 3.88 -18.42
CA LYS A 18 3.42 3.89 -17.78
C LYS A 18 3.30 4.08 -16.27
N SER A 19 2.52 5.07 -15.84
CA SER A 19 2.21 5.32 -14.43
C SER A 19 1.53 4.10 -13.79
N TYR A 20 0.59 3.51 -14.51
CA TYR A 20 -0.16 2.33 -14.09
C TYR A 20 0.75 1.13 -13.82
N TRP A 21 1.68 0.81 -14.73
CA TRP A 21 2.62 -0.28 -14.48
C TRP A 21 3.67 0.09 -13.43
N ALA A 22 4.12 1.35 -13.39
CA ALA A 22 5.07 1.82 -12.38
C ALA A 22 4.55 1.58 -10.95
N MET A 23 3.27 1.85 -10.66
CA MET A 23 2.72 1.61 -9.31
C MET A 23 2.80 0.14 -8.88
N HIS A 24 2.56 -0.81 -9.80
CA HIS A 24 2.61 -2.24 -9.48
C HIS A 24 4.03 -2.71 -9.16
N PHE A 25 4.98 -2.39 -10.03
CA PHE A 25 6.38 -2.78 -9.83
C PHE A 25 7.01 -2.04 -8.65
N CYS A 26 6.69 -0.76 -8.46
CA CYS A 26 7.11 0.02 -7.30
C CYS A 26 6.68 -0.65 -6.00
N ALA A 27 5.40 -1.02 -5.88
CA ALA A 27 4.88 -1.66 -4.68
C ALA A 27 5.59 -2.97 -4.35
N ILE A 28 5.93 -3.78 -5.35
CA ILE A 28 6.68 -5.04 -5.15
C ILE A 28 8.07 -4.75 -4.58
N LEU A 29 8.79 -3.80 -5.17
CA LEU A 29 10.14 -3.42 -4.72
C LEU A 29 10.13 -2.77 -3.35
N GLU A 30 9.15 -1.89 -3.07
CA GLU A 30 8.93 -1.31 -1.74
C GLU A 30 8.64 -2.41 -0.72
N THR A 31 7.87 -3.44 -1.07
CA THR A 31 7.63 -4.56 -0.15
C THR A 31 8.93 -5.28 0.21
N LEU A 32 9.75 -5.60 -0.81
CA LEU A 32 11.06 -6.25 -0.63
C LEU A 32 12.07 -5.38 0.15
N TRP A 33 11.90 -4.07 0.13
CA TRP A 33 12.75 -3.09 0.80
C TRP A 33 12.29 -2.79 2.23
N GLU A 34 11.01 -2.46 2.41
CA GLU A 34 10.45 -1.89 3.63
C GLU A 34 9.85 -2.90 4.59
N HIS A 35 9.37 -4.06 4.11
CA HIS A 35 8.58 -4.97 4.95
C HIS A 35 9.47 -5.89 5.78
N LYS A 36 9.40 -5.78 7.10
CA LYS A 36 10.31 -6.42 8.05
C LYS A 36 10.06 -7.91 8.22
N GLN A 37 8.85 -8.42 7.94
CA GLN A 37 8.51 -9.82 8.20
C GLN A 37 8.77 -10.76 7.00
N LEU A 38 9.23 -10.23 5.87
CA LEU A 38 9.60 -11.08 4.73
C LEU A 38 10.72 -12.05 5.09
N GLN A 39 10.58 -13.29 4.63
CA GLN A 39 11.64 -14.29 4.77
C GLN A 39 12.91 -13.87 4.02
N PHE A 40 12.74 -13.33 2.80
CA PHE A 40 13.80 -12.79 1.95
C PHE A 40 13.47 -11.34 1.59
N SER A 41 14.40 -10.43 1.87
CA SER A 41 14.27 -8.97 1.65
C SER A 41 15.67 -8.38 1.48
N PHE A 42 15.78 -7.16 0.93
CA PHE A 42 17.10 -6.53 0.77
C PHE A 42 17.84 -6.42 2.10
N THR A 43 17.15 -6.03 3.17
CA THR A 43 17.75 -5.80 4.48
C THR A 43 18.13 -7.09 5.21
N ARG A 44 17.42 -8.19 4.96
CA ARG A 44 17.73 -9.50 5.59
C ARG A 44 18.71 -10.33 4.78
N SER A 45 18.65 -10.25 3.46
CA SER A 45 19.39 -11.14 2.56
C SER A 45 20.69 -10.51 2.05
N VAL A 46 20.79 -9.18 1.98
CA VAL A 46 22.01 -8.50 1.50
C VAL A 46 22.69 -7.78 2.67
N PRO A 47 23.73 -8.40 3.28
CA PRO A 47 24.39 -7.84 4.45
C PRO A 47 25.21 -6.59 4.11
N SER A 48 25.31 -5.66 5.06
CA SER A 48 26.24 -4.53 4.94
C SER A 48 27.70 -5.03 4.94
N PRO A 49 28.61 -4.48 4.10
CA PRO A 49 28.46 -3.25 3.29
C PRO A 49 28.02 -3.50 1.83
N GLU A 50 27.52 -4.69 1.48
CA GLU A 50 27.14 -4.96 0.11
C GLU A 50 26.04 -4.02 -0.38
N PRO A 51 26.13 -3.52 -1.63
CA PRO A 51 25.10 -2.66 -2.18
C PRO A 51 23.82 -3.47 -2.34
N LYS A 52 22.70 -2.89 -1.90
CA LYS A 52 21.38 -3.50 -2.03
C LYS A 52 20.88 -3.31 -3.46
N THR A 53 21.20 -4.27 -4.32
CA THR A 53 20.80 -4.30 -5.74
C THR A 53 19.93 -5.53 -6.01
N LEU A 54 19.14 -5.52 -7.09
CA LEU A 54 18.34 -6.68 -7.48
C LEU A 54 19.23 -7.91 -7.72
N SER A 55 20.38 -7.71 -8.36
CA SER A 55 21.38 -8.74 -8.57
C SER A 55 21.90 -9.35 -7.25
N ASN A 56 22.20 -8.53 -6.24
CA ASN A 56 22.70 -9.04 -4.96
C ASN A 56 21.61 -9.75 -4.15
N LEU A 57 20.37 -9.24 -4.18
CA LEU A 57 19.25 -9.96 -3.57
C LEU A 57 19.06 -11.34 -4.21
N MET A 58 19.15 -11.42 -5.55
CA MET A 58 19.06 -12.69 -6.28
C MET A 58 20.21 -13.64 -5.90
N SER A 59 21.45 -13.16 -5.87
CA SER A 59 22.63 -13.98 -5.56
C SER A 59 22.68 -14.46 -4.10
N ALA A 60 22.21 -13.63 -3.16
CA ALA A 60 22.24 -13.94 -1.74
C ALA A 60 21.04 -14.77 -1.26
N SER A 61 20.03 -14.97 -2.12
CA SER A 61 18.85 -15.75 -1.81
C SER A 61 18.94 -17.14 -2.46
N ASP A 62 18.37 -18.16 -1.81
CA ASP A 62 18.39 -19.50 -2.42
C ASP A 62 17.58 -19.58 -3.72
N HIS A 63 17.86 -20.59 -4.53
CA HIS A 63 17.03 -20.93 -5.67
C HIS A 63 15.53 -21.00 -5.29
N GLY A 64 14.70 -20.34 -6.09
CA GLY A 64 13.25 -20.29 -5.88
C GLY A 64 12.78 -19.42 -4.72
N PHE A 65 13.63 -18.57 -4.12
CA PHE A 65 13.22 -17.69 -3.02
C PHE A 65 11.97 -16.86 -3.35
N PHE A 66 11.87 -16.36 -4.58
CA PHE A 66 10.76 -15.50 -4.97
C PHE A 66 9.42 -16.25 -4.91
N SER A 67 9.41 -17.53 -5.27
CA SER A 67 8.22 -18.39 -5.12
C SER A 67 7.80 -18.52 -3.65
N ARG A 68 8.75 -18.53 -2.71
CA ARG A 68 8.46 -18.64 -1.27
C ARG A 68 7.88 -17.36 -0.69
N VAL A 69 8.29 -16.19 -1.21
CA VAL A 69 7.77 -14.89 -0.77
C VAL A 69 6.56 -14.40 -1.56
N THR A 70 6.18 -15.05 -2.66
CA THR A 70 5.07 -14.61 -3.54
C THR A 70 3.76 -14.40 -2.78
N SER A 71 3.36 -15.35 -1.91
CA SER A 71 2.13 -15.21 -1.11
C SER A 71 2.20 -14.05 -0.11
N SER A 72 3.38 -13.81 0.46
CA SER A 72 3.66 -12.67 1.33
C SER A 72 3.63 -11.35 0.56
N ILE A 73 4.15 -11.30 -0.67
CA ILE A 73 4.08 -10.12 -1.54
C ILE A 73 2.64 -9.83 -1.94
N HIS A 74 1.83 -10.84 -2.28
CA HIS A 74 0.40 -10.61 -2.53
C HIS A 74 -0.33 -10.04 -1.30
N ASN A 75 0.04 -10.49 -0.10
CA ASN A 75 -0.60 -10.03 1.12
C ASN A 75 -0.15 -8.64 1.55
N TRP A 76 1.15 -8.51 1.86
CA TRP A 76 1.73 -7.29 2.43
C TRP A 76 2.04 -6.26 1.36
N GLY A 77 2.39 -6.70 0.15
CA GLY A 77 2.58 -5.80 -0.99
C GLY A 77 1.31 -5.08 -1.41
N LEU A 78 0.13 -5.59 -1.02
CA LEU A 78 -1.11 -4.83 -1.19
C LEU A 78 -1.08 -3.50 -0.42
N GLN A 79 -0.43 -3.43 0.75
CA GLN A 79 -0.34 -2.18 1.53
C GLN A 79 0.39 -1.09 0.75
N TYR A 80 1.57 -1.41 0.21
CA TYR A 80 2.37 -0.51 -0.62
C TYR A 80 1.68 -0.17 -1.93
N PHE A 81 1.03 -1.16 -2.55
CA PHE A 81 0.23 -0.94 -3.75
C PHE A 81 -0.91 0.05 -3.49
N LEU A 82 -1.64 -0.09 -2.39
CA LEU A 82 -2.75 0.79 -2.04
C LEU A 82 -2.31 2.24 -1.82
N CYS A 83 -1.09 2.48 -1.32
CA CYS A 83 -0.54 3.82 -1.24
C CYS A 83 -0.53 4.50 -2.61
N HIS A 84 -0.04 3.82 -3.65
CA HIS A 84 0.00 4.40 -5.00
C HIS A 84 -1.37 4.39 -5.67
N TYR A 85 -2.11 3.28 -5.58
CA TYR A 85 -3.40 3.12 -6.23
C TYR A 85 -4.43 4.14 -5.73
N LEU A 86 -4.61 4.31 -4.42
CA LEU A 86 -5.59 5.25 -3.87
C LEU A 86 -5.23 6.72 -4.12
N MET A 87 -4.00 7.01 -4.53
CA MET A 87 -3.55 8.33 -4.96
C MET A 87 -3.53 8.50 -6.48
N SER A 88 -3.79 7.44 -7.25
CA SER A 88 -3.80 7.45 -8.73
C SER A 88 -5.18 7.82 -9.29
N HIS A 89 -5.23 8.09 -10.60
CA HIS A 89 -6.50 8.26 -11.31
C HIS A 89 -7.36 7.00 -11.21
N GLU A 90 -6.75 5.82 -11.34
CA GLU A 90 -7.41 4.53 -11.35
C GLU A 90 -8.10 4.20 -10.01
N GLY A 91 -7.51 4.62 -8.89
CA GLY A 91 -8.07 4.41 -7.55
C GLY A 91 -8.96 5.54 -7.03
N GLN A 92 -9.14 6.63 -7.79
CA GLN A 92 -9.87 7.82 -7.35
C GLN A 92 -11.31 7.51 -6.88
N ASN A 93 -12.06 6.70 -7.63
CA ASN A 93 -13.42 6.31 -7.24
C ASN A 93 -13.43 5.49 -5.93
N THR A 94 -12.36 4.72 -5.69
CA THR A 94 -12.25 3.88 -4.49
C THR A 94 -12.02 4.75 -3.26
N ILE A 95 -11.07 5.69 -3.32
CA ILE A 95 -10.80 6.60 -2.19
C ILE A 95 -11.99 7.53 -1.91
N ILE A 96 -12.65 8.06 -2.93
CA ILE A 96 -13.85 8.89 -2.76
C ILE A 96 -14.97 8.10 -2.07
N SER A 97 -15.28 6.90 -2.60
CA SER A 97 -16.34 6.05 -2.01
C SER A 97 -16.02 5.64 -0.57
N LEU A 98 -14.74 5.40 -0.26
CA LEU A 98 -14.26 5.10 1.07
C LEU A 98 -14.47 6.28 2.02
N LEU A 99 -14.00 7.48 1.65
CA LEU A 99 -14.16 8.68 2.45
C LEU A 99 -15.63 9.07 2.64
N ASP A 100 -16.47 8.92 1.62
CA ASP A 100 -17.91 9.19 1.71
C ASP A 100 -18.60 8.18 2.65
N SER A 101 -18.28 6.89 2.55
CA SER A 101 -18.85 5.88 3.45
C SER A 101 -18.44 6.09 4.91
N ILE A 102 -17.18 6.48 5.15
CA ILE A 102 -16.68 6.81 6.48
C ILE A 102 -17.36 8.09 6.99
N SER A 103 -17.48 9.11 6.15
CA SER A 103 -18.18 10.36 6.45
C SER A 103 -19.61 10.11 6.94
N ASP A 104 -20.35 9.26 6.20
CA ASP A 104 -21.72 8.87 6.52
C ASP A 104 -21.82 8.18 7.90
N ASN A 105 -20.85 7.34 8.26
CA ASN A 105 -20.84 6.62 9.54
C ASN A 105 -20.69 7.56 10.75
N TYR A 106 -20.08 8.73 10.57
CA TYR A 106 -19.80 9.70 11.64
C TYR A 106 -20.61 11.00 11.49
N ASN A 107 -21.45 11.12 10.45
CA ASN A 107 -22.21 12.32 10.12
C ASN A 107 -21.32 13.58 9.99
N VAL A 108 -20.18 13.43 9.33
CA VAL A 108 -19.19 14.49 9.08
C VAL A 108 -18.76 14.44 7.63
N ASP A 109 -18.76 15.58 6.92
CA ASP A 109 -18.24 15.65 5.55
C ASP A 109 -16.71 15.83 5.54
N LEU A 110 -15.98 14.71 5.39
CA LEU A 110 -14.51 14.72 5.31
C LEU A 110 -14.01 15.43 4.04
N ARG A 111 -14.75 15.33 2.92
CA ARG A 111 -14.29 15.86 1.63
C ARG A 111 -14.40 17.37 1.57
N ALA A 112 -15.48 17.94 2.10
CA ALA A 112 -15.64 19.40 2.15
C ALA A 112 -14.52 20.10 2.94
N GLN A 113 -13.84 19.37 3.83
CA GLN A 113 -12.80 19.89 4.71
C GLN A 113 -11.39 19.51 4.28
N MET A 114 -11.26 18.66 3.24
CA MET A 114 -10.00 18.14 2.74
C MET A 114 -9.38 19.12 1.73
N GLN A 115 -8.20 19.65 2.07
CA GLN A 115 -7.38 20.39 1.12
C GLN A 115 -6.53 19.44 0.27
N SER A 116 -5.91 18.47 0.94
CA SER A 116 -5.14 17.40 0.29
C SER A 116 -5.11 16.16 1.16
N TYR A 117 -4.66 15.05 0.60
CA TYR A 117 -4.46 13.80 1.31
C TYR A 117 -3.18 13.08 0.90
N GLY A 118 -2.80 12.11 1.71
CA GLY A 118 -1.78 11.11 1.42
C GLY A 118 -2.19 9.76 1.99
N VAL A 119 -1.54 8.71 1.51
CA VAL A 119 -1.81 7.32 1.92
C VAL A 119 -0.51 6.68 2.33
N PHE A 120 -0.45 6.20 3.56
CA PHE A 120 0.77 5.76 4.22
C PHE A 120 0.62 4.33 4.70
N VAL A 121 1.63 3.51 4.43
CA VAL A 121 1.82 2.26 5.17
C VAL A 121 2.13 2.63 6.61
N CYS A 122 1.57 1.88 7.54
CA CYS A 122 1.72 2.05 8.96
C CYS A 122 2.28 0.78 9.61
N GLY A 123 2.49 0.88 10.91
CA GLY A 123 2.80 -0.28 11.74
C GLY A 123 4.28 -0.59 11.85
N ILE A 124 4.63 -1.32 12.90
CA ILE A 124 6.02 -1.69 13.20
C ILE A 124 6.60 -2.68 12.21
N ASP A 125 5.76 -3.34 11.42
CA ASP A 125 6.14 -4.33 10.42
C ASP A 125 6.73 -3.70 9.14
N SER A 126 6.67 -2.37 9.01
CA SER A 126 7.36 -1.61 7.97
C SER A 126 8.41 -0.67 8.59
N TYR A 127 9.59 -0.52 7.96
CA TYR A 127 10.58 0.47 8.43
C TYR A 127 10.03 1.91 8.28
N SER A 128 9.56 2.27 7.09
CA SER A 128 8.95 3.57 6.82
C SER A 128 7.61 3.77 7.52
N GLY A 129 6.82 2.72 7.74
CA GLY A 129 5.56 2.78 8.48
C GLY A 129 5.75 3.04 9.98
N HIS A 130 6.76 2.42 10.59
CA HIS A 130 7.14 2.70 11.97
C HIS A 130 7.58 4.17 12.13
N SER A 131 8.46 4.64 11.24
CA SER A 131 8.93 6.02 11.25
C SER A 131 7.79 7.03 11.05
N PHE A 132 6.85 6.74 10.14
CA PHE A 132 5.69 7.59 9.92
C PHE A 132 4.86 7.77 11.19
N LEU A 133 4.52 6.68 11.87
CA LEU A 133 3.71 6.75 13.09
C LEU A 133 4.44 7.45 14.24
N GLN A 134 5.78 7.33 14.36
CA GLN A 134 6.54 8.05 15.38
C GLN A 134 6.61 9.56 15.14
N ASN A 135 6.61 9.98 13.87
CA ASN A 135 6.85 11.37 13.48
C ASN A 135 5.57 12.14 13.12
N THR A 136 4.40 11.50 13.16
CA THR A 136 3.13 12.12 12.78
C THR A 136 2.30 12.47 14.00
N ASN A 137 1.84 13.72 14.07
CA ASN A 137 0.94 14.19 15.13
C ASN A 137 -0.44 14.60 14.59
N ALA A 138 -1.09 13.69 13.89
CA ALA A 138 -2.43 13.89 13.35
C ALA A 138 -3.50 13.41 14.34
N GLY A 139 -4.65 14.09 14.38
CA GLY A 139 -5.81 13.67 15.17
C GLY A 139 -6.47 12.43 14.58
N ILE A 140 -6.90 11.48 15.41
CA ILE A 140 -7.59 10.27 14.95
C ILE A 140 -9.04 10.62 14.63
N PHE A 141 -9.47 10.33 13.40
CA PHE A 141 -10.85 10.59 12.99
C PHE A 141 -11.86 9.86 13.89
N GLY A 142 -12.88 10.60 14.34
CA GLY A 142 -13.89 10.10 15.26
C GLY A 142 -13.51 10.17 16.75
N TYR A 143 -12.33 10.67 17.11
CA TYR A 143 -11.85 10.77 18.49
C TYR A 143 -11.24 12.15 18.79
N THR A 144 -11.98 12.99 19.52
CA THR A 144 -11.71 14.43 19.71
C THR A 144 -10.42 14.78 20.47
N GLU A 145 -9.77 13.83 21.13
CA GLU A 145 -8.57 14.06 21.96
C GLU A 145 -7.43 13.07 21.65
N LYS A 146 -7.61 12.21 20.65
CA LYS A 146 -6.62 11.19 20.30
C LYS A 146 -5.82 11.64 19.10
N THR A 147 -4.51 11.49 19.18
CA THR A 147 -3.56 11.76 18.12
C THR A 147 -2.69 10.53 17.89
N ILE A 148 -2.13 10.35 16.70
CA ILE A 148 -1.21 9.25 16.40
C ILE A 148 -0.13 9.11 17.49
N SER A 149 0.45 10.23 17.91
CA SER A 149 1.51 10.26 18.93
C SER A 149 1.06 9.78 20.31
N ASN A 150 -0.19 10.07 20.71
CA ASN A 150 -0.68 9.77 22.06
C ASN A 150 -1.33 8.38 22.22
N VAL A 151 -1.67 7.72 21.11
CA VAL A 151 -2.21 6.34 21.08
C VAL A 151 -1.27 5.36 20.38
N TRP A 152 0.01 5.69 20.24
CA TRP A 152 1.02 4.88 19.55
C TRP A 152 0.92 3.38 19.88
N GLU A 153 0.85 3.02 21.15
CA GLU A 153 0.81 1.62 21.59
C GLU A 153 -0.41 0.85 21.06
N ASP A 154 -1.55 1.52 20.89
CA ASP A 154 -2.80 0.94 20.40
C ASP A 154 -2.83 0.83 18.86
N ILE A 155 -2.01 1.61 18.16
CA ILE A 155 -2.03 1.71 16.69
C ILE A 155 -0.75 1.16 16.03
N LYS A 156 0.23 0.69 16.81
CA LYS A 156 1.53 0.21 16.30
C LYS A 156 1.46 -1.00 15.34
N TYR A 157 0.30 -1.62 15.20
CA TYR A 157 0.04 -2.74 14.27
C TYR A 157 -1.01 -2.41 13.19
N VAL A 158 -1.37 -1.14 13.04
CA VAL A 158 -2.27 -0.69 11.96
C VAL A 158 -1.52 -0.75 10.63
N ASP A 159 -2.18 -1.24 9.59
CA ASP A 159 -1.56 -1.44 8.27
C ASP A 159 -1.50 -0.15 7.43
N LEU A 160 -2.55 0.69 7.48
CA LEU A 160 -2.68 1.84 6.59
C LEU A 160 -3.24 3.07 7.31
N CYS A 161 -2.77 4.25 6.92
CA CYS A 161 -3.33 5.54 7.30
C CYS A 161 -3.61 6.39 6.07
N ILE A 162 -4.83 6.92 5.98
CA ILE A 162 -5.17 8.02 5.08
C ILE A 162 -5.05 9.30 5.90
N LEU A 163 -4.05 10.13 5.57
CA LEU A 163 -3.80 11.40 6.23
C LEU A 163 -4.46 12.52 5.40
N ILE A 164 -5.39 13.24 6.01
CA ILE A 164 -6.11 14.36 5.40
C ILE A 164 -5.57 15.66 5.99
N ARG A 165 -5.06 16.53 5.12
CA ARG A 165 -4.79 17.92 5.46
C ARG A 165 -6.08 18.72 5.41
N ARG A 166 -6.38 19.39 6.52
CA ARG A 166 -7.59 20.21 6.63
C ARG A 166 -7.34 21.61 6.10
N SER A 167 -8.39 22.23 5.59
CA SER A 167 -8.33 23.60 5.05
C SER A 167 -8.05 24.67 6.10
N SER A 168 -8.36 24.42 7.38
CA SER A 168 -8.04 25.34 8.48
C SER A 168 -6.70 24.96 9.13
N GLN A 169 -5.75 25.91 9.15
CA GLN A 169 -4.45 25.75 9.79
C GLN A 169 -4.52 25.60 11.33
N GLU A 170 -5.65 25.97 11.94
CA GLU A 170 -5.87 25.83 13.39
C GLU A 170 -6.32 24.42 13.79
N MET A 171 -6.70 23.58 12.82
CA MET A 171 -7.10 22.20 13.07
C MET A 171 -5.96 21.24 12.72
N LEU A 172 -5.70 20.26 13.59
CA LEU A 172 -4.78 19.17 13.28
C LEU A 172 -5.20 18.43 12.00
N ASP A 173 -4.20 17.98 11.24
CA ASP A 173 -4.40 16.99 10.18
C ASP A 173 -5.15 15.77 10.75
N THR A 174 -5.98 15.13 9.93
CA THR A 174 -6.84 14.02 10.34
C THR A 174 -6.32 12.70 9.82
N ALA A 175 -6.09 11.74 10.71
CA ALA A 175 -5.68 10.38 10.39
C ALA A 175 -6.90 9.44 10.42
N ILE A 176 -7.11 8.75 9.31
CA ILE A 176 -8.09 7.67 9.19
C ILE A 176 -7.29 6.36 9.11
N LEU A 177 -7.44 5.53 10.13
CA LEU A 177 -6.69 4.28 10.28
C LEU A 177 -7.47 3.09 9.75
N GLY A 178 -6.77 2.12 9.15
CA GLY A 178 -7.39 0.92 8.62
C GLY A 178 -6.47 -0.27 8.44
N GLU A 179 -7.10 -1.40 8.14
CA GLU A 179 -6.47 -2.72 8.03
C GLU A 179 -6.46 -3.20 6.57
N VAL A 180 -5.46 -4.01 6.21
CA VAL A 180 -5.31 -4.53 4.86
C VAL A 180 -5.18 -6.06 4.88
N GLU A 181 -5.98 -6.74 4.05
CA GLU A 181 -5.92 -8.20 3.91
C GLU A 181 -5.85 -8.61 2.44
N GLY A 182 -4.63 -8.77 1.93
CA GLY A 182 -4.38 -9.02 0.51
C GLY A 182 -4.66 -10.45 0.03
N ASN A 183 -4.86 -11.40 0.94
CA ASN A 183 -5.13 -12.79 0.57
C ASN A 183 -6.58 -13.22 0.81
N ASN A 184 -7.25 -12.69 1.83
CA ASN A 184 -8.58 -13.17 2.21
C ASN A 184 -9.48 -12.11 2.84
N ALA A 185 -10.10 -11.25 2.03
CA ALA A 185 -11.03 -10.21 2.48
C ALA A 185 -12.19 -10.73 3.35
N VAL A 186 -12.54 -12.03 3.29
CA VAL A 186 -13.60 -12.61 4.14
C VAL A 186 -13.29 -12.45 5.63
N LYS A 187 -12.01 -12.34 6.02
CA LYS A 187 -11.64 -12.09 7.42
C LYS A 187 -12.16 -10.74 7.92
N LEU A 188 -12.27 -9.73 7.06
CA LEU A 188 -12.76 -8.40 7.44
C LEU A 188 -14.24 -8.43 7.87
N TYR A 189 -14.99 -9.47 7.49
CA TYR A 189 -16.39 -9.66 7.86
C TYR A 189 -16.57 -10.55 9.10
N ARG A 190 -15.54 -10.67 9.94
CA ARG A 190 -15.57 -11.47 11.18
C ARG A 190 -15.31 -10.58 12.38
N GLU A 191 -16.17 -10.67 13.39
CA GLU A 191 -16.00 -9.96 14.66
C GLU A 191 -14.63 -10.24 15.31
N SER A 192 -14.23 -11.53 15.29
CA SER A 192 -12.94 -11.97 15.82
C SER A 192 -11.71 -11.35 15.16
N PHE A 193 -11.86 -10.82 13.94
CA PHE A 193 -10.78 -10.07 13.29
C PHE A 193 -10.61 -8.73 13.98
N TRP A 194 -11.68 -7.93 14.05
CA TRP A 194 -11.66 -6.58 14.62
C TRP A 194 -11.40 -6.54 16.12
N ASN A 195 -11.81 -7.56 16.87
CA ASN A 195 -11.53 -7.65 18.31
C ASN A 195 -10.04 -7.77 18.65
N LYS A 196 -9.20 -8.08 17.67
CA LYS A 196 -7.73 -8.13 17.81
C LYS A 196 -7.04 -6.90 17.25
N LYS A 197 -7.79 -5.98 16.64
CA LYS A 197 -7.28 -4.78 15.99
C LYS A 197 -7.53 -3.56 16.86
N SER A 198 -6.86 -2.45 16.50
CA SER A 198 -7.09 -1.19 17.18
C SER A 198 -8.55 -0.77 17.07
N SER A 199 -9.15 -0.31 18.16
CA SER A 199 -10.51 0.25 18.12
C SER A 199 -10.57 1.51 17.25
N PHE A 200 -9.43 2.19 17.05
CA PHE A 200 -9.27 3.35 16.19
C PHE A 200 -9.34 3.04 14.68
N CYS A 201 -9.28 1.77 14.27
CA CYS A 201 -9.44 1.40 12.86
C CYS A 201 -10.89 1.62 12.42
N SER A 202 -11.09 2.38 11.35
CA SER A 202 -12.41 2.75 10.81
C SER A 202 -12.73 2.05 9.49
N PHE A 203 -11.73 1.48 8.81
CA PHE A 203 -11.91 0.77 7.56
C PHE A 203 -11.02 -0.46 7.41
N GLY A 204 -11.40 -1.32 6.46
CA GLY A 204 -10.58 -2.43 5.99
C GLY A 204 -10.62 -2.51 4.46
N ILE A 205 -9.48 -2.83 3.83
CA ILE A 205 -9.39 -3.10 2.39
C ILE A 205 -8.85 -4.50 2.20
N GLY A 206 -9.53 -5.33 1.41
CA GLY A 206 -9.05 -6.68 1.17
C GLY A 206 -9.36 -7.22 -0.22
N VAL A 207 -8.65 -8.27 -0.61
CA VAL A 207 -8.86 -8.95 -1.89
C VAL A 207 -9.70 -10.21 -1.70
N ARG A 208 -10.70 -10.40 -2.58
CA ARG A 208 -11.55 -11.59 -2.59
C ARG A 208 -11.41 -12.38 -3.89
N THR A 209 -11.05 -13.65 -3.74
CA THR A 209 -10.88 -14.58 -4.86
C THR A 209 -12.16 -14.76 -5.66
N GLY A 210 -12.03 -14.70 -6.99
CA GLY A 210 -13.10 -15.04 -7.93
C GLY A 210 -14.03 -13.90 -8.31
N LEU A 211 -13.96 -12.76 -7.62
CA LEU A 211 -14.72 -11.56 -7.97
C LEU A 211 -13.98 -10.72 -9.03
N ASP A 212 -14.74 -10.14 -9.94
CA ASP A 212 -14.32 -9.30 -11.08
C ASP A 212 -14.69 -7.82 -10.89
N ARG A 213 -15.04 -7.45 -9.66
CA ARG A 213 -15.57 -6.13 -9.30
C ARG A 213 -15.07 -5.68 -7.95
N THR A 214 -15.13 -4.38 -7.73
CA THR A 214 -14.86 -3.76 -6.42
C THR A 214 -16.17 -3.40 -5.74
N THR A 215 -16.29 -3.73 -4.45
CA THR A 215 -17.45 -3.42 -3.63
C THR A 215 -17.08 -2.65 -2.38
N ILE A 216 -18.01 -1.90 -1.84
CA ILE A 216 -17.89 -1.20 -0.57
C ILE A 216 -19.17 -1.37 0.25
N GLU A 217 -19.00 -1.64 1.54
CA GLU A 217 -20.12 -1.79 2.47
C GLU A 217 -19.71 -1.43 3.91
N ASN A 218 -20.71 -1.08 4.72
CA ASN A 218 -20.51 -0.82 6.15
C ASN A 218 -20.83 -2.09 6.95
N TYR A 219 -19.88 -2.52 7.76
CA TYR A 219 -19.96 -3.70 8.61
C TYR A 219 -19.94 -3.28 10.07
N ARG A 220 -20.96 -3.67 10.83
CA ARG A 220 -21.06 -3.34 12.26
C ARG A 220 -20.33 -4.38 13.08
N THR A 221 -19.42 -3.92 13.93
CA THR A 221 -18.69 -4.70 14.93
C THR A 221 -19.03 -4.20 16.34
N ASP A 222 -18.59 -4.92 17.36
CA ASP A 222 -18.65 -4.51 18.76
C ASP A 222 -17.79 -3.25 19.01
N THR A 223 -16.75 -3.07 18.19
CA THR A 223 -15.85 -1.90 18.22
C THR A 223 -16.28 -0.75 17.30
N GLY A 224 -17.50 -0.78 16.77
CA GLY A 224 -18.09 0.28 15.96
C GLY A 224 -18.40 -0.12 14.51
N VAL A 225 -18.73 0.85 13.66
CA VAL A 225 -18.98 0.58 12.24
C VAL A 225 -17.67 0.67 11.47
N LYS A 226 -17.37 -0.34 10.66
CA LYS A 226 -16.18 -0.42 9.81
C LYS A 226 -16.59 -0.34 8.34
N THR A 227 -15.95 0.53 7.58
CA THR A 227 -16.14 0.58 6.12
C THR A 227 -15.23 -0.46 5.47
N ILE A 228 -15.78 -1.42 4.75
CA ILE A 228 -15.00 -2.48 4.10
C ILE A 228 -15.03 -2.30 2.60
N VAL A 229 -13.84 -2.18 1.98
CA VAL A 229 -13.65 -2.25 0.52
C VAL A 229 -13.15 -3.64 0.16
N THR A 230 -13.87 -4.32 -0.74
CA THR A 230 -13.46 -5.61 -1.27
C THR A 230 -13.05 -5.46 -2.73
N LEU A 231 -11.78 -5.64 -3.01
CA LEU A 231 -11.20 -5.67 -4.34
C LEU A 231 -11.32 -7.08 -4.92
N GLY A 232 -11.93 -7.22 -6.09
CA GLY A 232 -12.06 -8.53 -6.73
C GLY A 232 -10.72 -9.02 -7.27
N SER A 233 -10.38 -10.30 -7.06
CA SER A 233 -9.10 -10.84 -7.51
C SER A 233 -8.95 -10.96 -9.03
N LYS A 234 -10.06 -10.89 -9.77
CA LYS A 234 -10.16 -10.86 -11.24
C LYS A 234 -10.48 -9.46 -11.75
N PHE A 235 -10.53 -8.47 -10.85
CA PHE A 235 -10.64 -7.07 -11.25
C PHE A 235 -9.28 -6.64 -11.81
N PRO A 236 -9.23 -5.96 -12.98
CA PRO A 236 -7.99 -5.78 -13.74
C PRO A 236 -6.80 -5.30 -12.90
N VAL A 237 -7.00 -4.32 -12.02
CA VAL A 237 -5.90 -3.76 -11.23
C VAL A 237 -5.26 -4.76 -10.25
N ILE A 238 -6.04 -5.70 -9.72
CA ILE A 238 -5.51 -6.74 -8.82
C ILE A 238 -4.92 -7.90 -9.61
N GLU A 239 -5.51 -8.24 -10.75
CA GLU A 239 -4.96 -9.23 -11.66
C GLU A 239 -3.59 -8.76 -12.21
N ASP A 240 -3.49 -7.51 -12.63
CA ASP A 240 -2.27 -6.89 -13.13
C ASP A 240 -1.18 -6.80 -12.05
N PHE A 241 -1.55 -6.55 -10.78
CA PHE A 241 -0.60 -6.63 -9.67
C PHE A 241 -0.01 -8.04 -9.55
N LYS A 242 -0.82 -9.10 -9.67
CA LYS A 242 -0.34 -10.48 -9.65
C LYS A 242 0.51 -10.82 -10.88
N ILE A 243 0.16 -10.28 -12.04
CA ILE A 243 0.98 -10.40 -13.26
C ILE A 243 2.35 -9.77 -13.03
N ALA A 244 2.42 -8.56 -12.47
CA ALA A 244 3.68 -7.89 -12.15
C ALA A 244 4.53 -8.71 -11.15
N VAL A 245 3.91 -9.32 -10.13
CA VAL A 245 4.59 -10.25 -9.22
C VAL A 245 5.15 -11.45 -9.99
N GLY A 246 4.36 -12.05 -10.89
CA GLY A 246 4.80 -13.14 -11.75
C GLY A 246 5.98 -12.77 -12.64
N LEU A 247 5.97 -11.57 -13.23
CA LEU A 247 7.08 -11.06 -14.05
C LEU A 247 8.36 -10.88 -13.24
N MET A 248 8.27 -10.27 -12.04
CA MET A 248 9.42 -10.19 -11.13
C MET A 248 9.95 -11.57 -10.77
N GLY A 249 9.06 -12.53 -10.52
CA GLY A 249 9.43 -13.93 -10.29
C GLY A 249 10.17 -14.56 -11.46
N ALA A 250 9.76 -14.28 -12.71
CA ALA A 250 10.48 -14.74 -13.89
C ALA A 250 11.89 -14.14 -13.97
N PHE A 251 12.06 -12.84 -13.68
CA PHE A 251 13.37 -12.18 -13.68
C PHE A 251 14.32 -12.75 -12.62
N PHE A 252 13.82 -13.01 -11.42
CA PHE A 252 14.62 -13.59 -10.34
C PHE A 252 14.96 -15.08 -10.54
N ASN A 253 14.09 -15.85 -11.19
CA ASN A 253 14.29 -17.30 -11.35
C ASN A 253 15.06 -17.67 -12.63
N MET A 254 14.93 -16.90 -13.70
CA MET A 254 15.52 -17.24 -15.00
C MET A 254 16.69 -16.31 -15.33
N SER A 255 16.39 -15.04 -15.56
CA SER A 255 17.33 -13.98 -15.89
C SER A 255 16.55 -12.68 -16.06
N PRO A 256 17.12 -11.51 -15.70
CA PRO A 256 16.53 -10.22 -16.06
C PRO A 256 16.29 -10.08 -17.57
N SER A 257 17.09 -10.74 -18.42
CA SER A 257 16.96 -10.69 -19.88
C SER A 257 15.93 -11.67 -20.46
N ALA A 258 15.12 -12.35 -19.64
CA ALA A 258 14.11 -13.29 -20.14
C ALA A 258 13.14 -12.60 -21.12
N VAL A 259 12.94 -13.19 -22.31
CA VAL A 259 12.05 -12.64 -23.34
C VAL A 259 10.60 -12.94 -22.96
N LEU A 260 9.80 -11.88 -22.79
CA LEU A 260 8.40 -11.95 -22.37
C LEU A 260 7.56 -11.05 -23.27
N GLN A 261 6.28 -11.38 -23.40
CA GLN A 261 5.30 -10.51 -24.06
C GLN A 261 4.80 -9.47 -23.07
N PHE A 262 4.75 -8.21 -23.51
CA PHE A 262 4.34 -7.09 -22.67
C PHE A 262 3.13 -6.38 -23.27
N VAL A 263 2.30 -5.84 -22.40
CA VAL A 263 1.21 -4.92 -22.77
C VAL A 263 1.70 -3.47 -22.77
N PRO A 264 0.94 -2.51 -23.33
CA PRO A 264 1.35 -1.10 -23.36
C PRO A 264 1.73 -0.55 -21.97
N GLY A 265 2.80 0.25 -21.91
CA GLY A 265 3.38 0.81 -20.67
C GLY A 265 4.25 -0.17 -19.87
N GLN A 266 3.96 -1.48 -19.92
CA GLN A 266 4.68 -2.49 -19.15
C GLN A 266 6.13 -2.67 -19.61
N ALA A 267 6.37 -2.63 -20.93
CA ALA A 267 7.70 -2.81 -21.52
C ALA A 267 8.71 -1.75 -21.05
N GLU A 268 8.31 -0.48 -20.95
CA GLU A 268 9.17 0.60 -20.49
C GLU A 268 9.59 0.43 -19.03
N ILE A 269 8.65 0.01 -18.17
CA ILE A 269 8.92 -0.22 -16.75
C ILE A 269 9.82 -1.43 -16.55
N VAL A 270 9.56 -2.51 -17.30
CA VAL A 270 10.42 -3.70 -17.28
C VAL A 270 11.84 -3.37 -17.76
N GLU A 271 11.97 -2.58 -18.82
CA GLU A 271 13.28 -2.18 -19.33
C GLU A 271 14.05 -1.33 -18.32
N LEU A 272 13.38 -0.39 -17.63
CA LEU A 272 13.97 0.35 -16.52
C LEU A 272 14.50 -0.59 -15.42
N ILE A 273 13.69 -1.58 -14.99
CA ILE A 273 14.10 -2.56 -13.98
C ILE A 273 15.32 -3.37 -14.42
N ARG A 274 15.37 -3.77 -15.70
CA ARG A 274 16.51 -4.51 -16.27
C ARG A 274 17.78 -3.68 -16.29
N GLN A 275 17.68 -2.43 -16.72
CA GLN A 275 18.82 -1.52 -16.77
C GLN A 275 19.35 -1.20 -15.37
N SER A 276 18.47 -1.14 -14.38
CA SER A 276 18.83 -0.92 -12.97
C SER A 276 19.14 -2.20 -12.18
N TRP A 277 19.28 -3.37 -12.83
CA TRP A 277 19.41 -4.65 -12.13
C TRP A 277 20.62 -4.71 -11.16
N ARG A 278 21.70 -4.01 -11.51
CA ARG A 278 22.94 -3.92 -10.73
C ARG A 278 23.10 -2.61 -9.99
N GLU A 279 22.11 -1.72 -10.08
CA GLU A 279 22.14 -0.42 -9.41
C GLU A 279 21.49 -0.51 -8.02
N PRO A 280 21.78 0.46 -7.12
CA PRO A 280 21.09 0.57 -5.84
C PRO A 280 19.57 0.61 -6.02
N VAL A 281 18.87 -0.30 -5.35
CA VAL A 281 17.42 -0.49 -5.57
C VAL A 281 16.58 0.68 -5.06
N ASP A 282 17.05 1.41 -4.05
CA ASP A 282 16.42 2.65 -3.57
C ASP A 282 16.31 3.69 -4.70
N SER A 283 17.35 3.81 -5.52
CA SER A 283 17.35 4.69 -6.69
C SER A 283 16.36 4.24 -7.76
N LEU A 284 16.18 2.93 -7.95
CA LEU A 284 15.15 2.39 -8.85
C LEU A 284 13.74 2.64 -8.31
N ILE A 285 13.53 2.47 -7.00
CA ILE A 285 12.22 2.73 -6.37
C ILE A 285 11.85 4.21 -6.52
N GLU A 286 12.77 5.14 -6.26
CA GLU A 286 12.50 6.58 -6.44
C GLU A 286 12.23 6.94 -7.91
N GLN A 287 12.94 6.33 -8.86
CA GLN A 287 12.63 6.50 -10.28
C GLN A 287 11.22 6.00 -10.61
N LEU A 288 10.82 4.82 -10.13
CA LEU A 288 9.46 4.31 -10.34
C LEU A 288 8.40 5.21 -9.69
N ARG A 289 8.64 5.70 -8.46
CA ARG A 289 7.77 6.66 -7.77
C ARG A 289 7.56 7.94 -8.59
N SER A 290 8.62 8.44 -9.24
CA SER A 290 8.53 9.65 -10.08
C SER A 290 7.67 9.46 -11.35
N LEU A 291 7.49 8.20 -11.79
CA LEU A 291 6.62 7.87 -12.93
C LEU A 291 5.15 7.72 -12.53
N VAL A 292 4.85 7.53 -11.24
CA VAL A 292 3.48 7.41 -10.74
C VAL A 292 2.82 8.78 -10.72
N VAL A 293 1.87 8.98 -11.63
CA VAL A 293 1.02 10.17 -11.71
C VAL A 293 -0.07 10.08 -10.65
N ARG A 294 -0.08 11.05 -9.74
CA ARG A 294 -1.07 11.16 -8.67
C ARG A 294 -2.14 12.18 -9.05
N VAL A 295 -3.35 12.03 -8.51
CA VAL A 295 -4.38 13.06 -8.59
C VAL A 295 -3.95 14.28 -7.76
N ASP A 296 -4.34 15.49 -8.19
CA ASP A 296 -3.88 16.75 -7.59
C ASP A 296 -4.16 16.84 -6.07
N SER A 297 -5.29 16.29 -5.63
CA SER A 297 -5.65 16.24 -4.21
C SER A 297 -4.74 15.34 -3.37
N ALA A 298 -4.00 14.41 -3.98
CA ALA A 298 -3.10 13.47 -3.29
C ALA A 298 -1.68 14.03 -3.11
N SER A 299 -1.56 15.33 -2.83
CA SER A 299 -0.27 16.03 -2.81
C SER A 299 0.59 15.77 -1.57
N ILE A 300 0.06 15.15 -0.51
CA ILE A 300 0.86 14.78 0.67
C ILE A 300 1.73 13.55 0.36
N GLY A 301 1.25 12.65 -0.50
CA GLY A 301 2.01 11.48 -0.95
C GLY A 301 1.98 10.28 -0.02
N THR A 302 3.06 9.49 -0.05
CA THR A 302 3.26 8.25 0.71
C THR A 302 4.55 8.34 1.54
N ASN A 303 4.88 7.31 2.30
CA ASN A 303 6.08 7.25 3.13
C ASN A 303 7.36 7.55 2.33
N ALA A 304 8.26 8.35 2.90
CA ALA A 304 9.64 8.40 2.42
C ALA A 304 10.30 7.02 2.56
N LEU A 305 11.19 6.66 1.63
CA LEU A 305 11.96 5.43 1.76
C LEU A 305 12.85 5.49 3.01
N SER A 306 12.90 4.38 3.73
CA SER A 306 13.82 4.25 4.85
C SER A 306 15.26 4.23 4.33
N MET A 307 16.12 5.07 4.91
CA MET A 307 17.55 5.02 4.62
C MET A 307 18.17 3.86 5.40
N HIS A 308 18.47 2.76 4.72
CA HIS A 308 19.31 1.70 5.26
C HIS A 308 20.77 2.14 5.17
N SER A 309 21.18 3.03 6.07
CA SER A 309 22.50 3.67 6.15
C SER A 309 23.64 2.73 5.71
N VAL A 310 24.30 3.07 4.61
CA VAL A 310 25.75 2.82 4.48
C VAL A 310 26.40 3.97 5.23
N PRO A 311 27.22 3.73 6.28
CA PRO A 311 28.01 4.80 6.87
C PRO A 311 28.83 5.43 5.75
N LYS A 312 28.59 6.71 5.45
CA LYS A 312 29.57 7.49 4.69
C LYS A 312 30.80 7.57 5.57
N ILE A 313 31.81 6.77 5.28
CA ILE A 313 33.16 7.04 5.78
C ILE A 313 33.52 8.38 5.15
N ILE A 314 33.51 9.43 5.96
CA ILE A 314 34.11 10.72 5.59
C ILE A 314 35.60 10.42 5.49
N ALA A 315 36.11 10.36 4.26
CA ALA A 315 37.54 10.31 3.96
C ALA A 315 38.17 11.69 4.15
#